data_AF-A0A349P9C9-F1
#
_entry.id   AF-A0A349P9C9-F1
#
_cell.length_a   1.000
_cell.length_b   1.000
_cell.length_c   1.000
_cell.angle_alpha   90.00
_cell.angle_beta   90.00
_cell.angle_gamma   90.00
#
_symmetry.space_group_name_H-M   'P 1'
#
loop_
_entity.id
_entity.type
_entity.pdbx_description
1 polymer ?
#
loop_
_entity_poly.entity_id
_entity_poly.type
_entity_poly.pdbx_seq_one_letter_code
_entity_poly.pdbx_strand_id
1 'polypeptide(L)'
;MTLTPPLDAAQSPAAQFLNLGFGARALGMGEAFTAVADDVSCVYYNPAGLARGAAGRQLAFSHAWHVQDTAVSQAGFMRRPYAASLTYFSAGELEGRDAAANPTGNFTARDLAFGLSRGLLLGGLQAGVTGKVISQKIKSSGATSFAADLGLLYRFEGTPYSVGAALLNFGTRVKFEEESFPLPLKLKMGAAAAFSSRLLLAVDAELPDYGQAAARLGAEYRGLEGIALRFGYRTASSAQRDAILGRGFGDSVTGVDAMYGFFAGVGFEYSGFNLDYALLPYGDLGSAHRFSFGVRF
;
A
#
# COMPACT_ATOMS: atom_id res chain seq x y z
N MET A 1 9.10 14.81 36.90
CA MET A 1 8.04 15.19 35.95
C MET A 1 8.73 15.73 34.70
N THR A 2 9.16 14.83 33.82
CA THR A 2 9.91 15.17 32.60
C THR A 2 8.91 15.51 31.51
N LEU A 3 8.80 16.79 31.20
CA LEU A 3 8.04 17.31 30.06
C LEU A 3 8.74 16.83 28.78
N THR A 4 8.10 15.90 28.07
CA THR A 4 8.44 15.57 26.68
C THR A 4 8.27 16.84 25.84
N PRO A 5 9.28 17.28 25.07
CA PRO A 5 9.15 18.47 24.25
C PRO A 5 8.14 18.23 23.11
N PRO A 6 7.30 19.21 22.76
CA PRO A 6 6.40 19.12 21.62
C PRO A 6 7.19 19.42 20.34
N LEU A 7 7.88 18.42 19.78
CA LEU A 7 8.61 18.60 18.51
C LEU A 7 8.35 17.51 17.44
N ASP A 8 7.70 16.39 17.77
CA ASP A 8 7.40 15.33 16.79
C ASP A 8 6.00 15.44 16.14
N ALA A 9 5.16 16.37 16.58
CA ALA A 9 3.87 16.63 15.95
C ALA A 9 3.99 17.49 14.67
N ALA A 10 5.12 18.19 14.47
CA ALA A 10 5.27 19.22 13.43
C ALA A 10 5.84 18.74 12.09
N GLN A 11 6.09 17.43 11.88
CA GLN A 11 6.58 16.92 10.59
C GLN A 11 5.88 15.63 10.14
N SER A 12 4.54 15.64 10.15
CA SER A 12 3.80 14.58 9.45
C SER A 12 4.22 14.54 7.97
N PRO A 13 4.61 13.38 7.41
CA PRO A 13 4.99 13.31 6.01
C PRO A 13 3.82 13.72 5.11
N ALA A 14 4.14 14.38 4.00
CA ALA A 14 3.18 14.63 2.94
C ALA A 14 2.91 13.34 2.13
N ALA A 15 2.05 13.42 1.12
CA ALA A 15 1.75 12.30 0.23
C ALA A 15 1.37 10.97 0.94
N GLN A 16 0.58 11.03 2.02
CA GLN A 16 0.17 9.85 2.79
C GLN A 16 -0.60 8.81 1.96
N PHE A 17 -1.19 9.21 0.83
CA PHE A 17 -1.82 8.30 -0.12
C PHE A 17 -0.87 7.22 -0.65
N LEU A 18 0.46 7.45 -0.59
CA LEU A 18 1.48 6.45 -0.92
C LEU A 18 1.54 5.27 0.07
N ASN A 19 0.77 5.31 1.17
CA ASN A 19 0.62 4.23 2.13
C ASN A 19 -0.70 3.44 1.97
N LEU A 20 -1.54 3.73 0.96
CA LEU A 20 -2.88 3.14 0.81
C LEU A 20 -2.92 1.78 0.06
N GLY A 21 -1.79 1.10 -0.05
CA GLY A 21 -1.66 -0.23 -0.64
C GLY A 21 -1.89 -0.27 -2.16
N PHE A 22 -1.49 -1.36 -2.81
CA PHE A 22 -1.87 -1.63 -4.20
C PHE A 22 -2.49 -3.01 -4.35
N GLY A 23 -3.72 -3.06 -4.85
CA GLY A 23 -4.36 -4.30 -5.26
C GLY A 23 -4.96 -5.09 -4.10
N ALA A 24 -6.16 -5.61 -4.32
CA ALA A 24 -6.90 -6.35 -3.32
C ALA A 24 -6.19 -7.66 -2.90
N ARG A 25 -5.44 -8.31 -3.79
CA ARG A 25 -4.65 -9.50 -3.44
C ARG A 25 -3.65 -9.22 -2.31
N ALA A 26 -2.76 -8.24 -2.48
CA ALA A 26 -1.75 -7.91 -1.50
C ALA A 26 -2.36 -7.35 -0.20
N LEU A 27 -3.41 -6.52 -0.33
CA LEU A 27 -4.14 -6.00 0.82
C LEU A 27 -4.84 -7.11 1.62
N GLY A 28 -5.46 -8.09 0.96
CA GLY A 28 -6.07 -9.26 1.60
C GLY A 28 -5.06 -10.15 2.33
N MET A 29 -3.77 -10.06 1.98
CA MET A 29 -2.65 -10.69 2.69
C MET A 29 -2.00 -9.76 3.74
N GLY A 30 -2.69 -8.70 4.15
CA GLY A 30 -2.18 -7.76 5.16
C GLY A 30 -0.96 -6.95 4.69
N GLU A 31 -0.75 -6.86 3.38
CA GLU A 31 0.40 -6.24 2.73
C GLU A 31 1.75 -6.91 3.04
N ALA A 32 1.74 -8.18 3.48
CA ALA A 32 2.91 -9.03 3.56
C ALA A 32 3.26 -9.53 2.14
N PHE A 33 3.88 -8.67 1.35
CA PHE A 33 4.05 -8.87 -0.10
C PHE A 33 5.46 -8.57 -0.61
N THR A 34 6.39 -8.16 0.27
CA THR A 34 7.76 -7.76 -0.10
C THR A 34 8.55 -8.93 -0.70
N ALA A 35 8.41 -10.13 -0.14
CA ALA A 35 9.03 -11.35 -0.67
C ALA A 35 8.17 -12.08 -1.72
N VAL A 36 6.87 -11.76 -1.80
CA VAL A 36 5.96 -12.37 -2.78
C VAL A 36 6.18 -11.73 -4.16
N ALA A 37 5.84 -10.44 -4.29
CA ALA A 37 6.15 -9.55 -5.42
C ALA A 37 6.14 -10.23 -6.81
N ASP A 38 5.08 -10.97 -7.12
CA ASP A 38 4.98 -11.83 -8.31
C ASP A 38 3.99 -11.29 -9.36
N ASP A 39 3.16 -10.31 -9.01
CA ASP A 39 2.23 -9.61 -9.90
C ASP A 39 2.55 -8.11 -10.06
N VAL A 40 1.70 -7.38 -10.80
CA VAL A 40 1.94 -5.95 -11.12
C VAL A 40 1.97 -5.06 -9.88
N SER A 41 1.37 -5.45 -8.76
CA SER A 41 1.44 -4.70 -7.51
C SER A 41 2.86 -4.67 -6.92
N CYS A 42 3.79 -5.49 -7.43
CA CYS A 42 5.21 -5.43 -7.04
C CYS A 42 5.82 -4.03 -7.22
N VAL A 43 5.33 -3.20 -8.15
CA VAL A 43 5.76 -1.80 -8.32
C VAL A 43 5.51 -0.93 -7.09
N TYR A 44 4.60 -1.34 -6.21
CA TYR A 44 4.31 -0.68 -4.95
C TYR A 44 5.04 -1.32 -3.76
N TYR A 45 5.16 -2.65 -3.74
CA TYR A 45 5.71 -3.39 -2.58
C TYR A 45 7.20 -3.71 -2.69
N ASN A 46 7.67 -4.18 -3.84
CA ASN A 46 9.08 -4.50 -4.09
C ASN A 46 9.34 -4.61 -5.62
N PRO A 47 9.97 -3.59 -6.25
CA PRO A 47 10.17 -3.60 -7.71
C PRO A 47 11.11 -4.71 -8.19
N ALA A 48 11.86 -5.39 -7.31
CA ALA A 48 12.68 -6.54 -7.70
C ALA A 48 11.84 -7.71 -8.25
N GLY A 49 10.54 -7.75 -7.94
CA GLY A 49 9.59 -8.69 -8.54
C GLY A 49 9.48 -8.65 -10.08
N LEU A 50 9.98 -7.57 -10.70
CA LEU A 50 10.03 -7.39 -12.14
C LEU A 50 11.18 -8.16 -12.81
N ALA A 51 12.23 -8.52 -12.07
CA ALA A 51 13.47 -9.05 -12.64
C ALA A 51 13.32 -10.47 -13.22
N ARG A 52 12.45 -11.30 -12.63
CA ARG A 52 12.21 -12.69 -13.04
C ARG A 52 10.71 -12.98 -13.08
N GLY A 53 10.27 -13.75 -14.08
CA GLY A 53 8.89 -14.19 -14.22
C GLY A 53 8.55 -14.55 -15.66
N ALA A 54 7.35 -15.09 -15.89
CA ALA A 54 6.86 -15.39 -17.22
C ALA A 54 6.80 -14.13 -18.09
N ALA A 55 7.11 -14.26 -19.39
CA ALA A 55 7.20 -13.16 -20.37
C ALA A 55 5.86 -12.50 -20.73
N GLY A 56 4.80 -12.78 -19.97
CA GLY A 56 3.46 -12.22 -20.17
C GLY A 56 3.35 -10.76 -19.74
N ARG A 57 2.39 -10.07 -20.34
CA ARG A 57 1.96 -8.74 -19.94
C ARG A 57 0.88 -8.88 -18.87
N GLN A 58 0.86 -7.94 -17.94
CA GLN A 58 -0.20 -7.84 -16.95
C GLN A 58 -0.73 -6.41 -16.91
N LEU A 59 -2.06 -6.29 -16.90
CA LEU A 59 -2.75 -5.06 -16.53
C LEU A 59 -3.45 -5.31 -15.21
N ALA A 60 -3.43 -4.32 -14.31
CA ALA A 60 -4.32 -4.33 -13.16
C ALA A 60 -4.87 -2.93 -12.88
N PHE A 61 -6.07 -2.94 -12.33
CA PHE A 61 -6.82 -1.77 -11.90
C PHE A 61 -7.31 -2.07 -10.49
N SER A 62 -7.23 -1.10 -9.60
CA SER A 62 -7.62 -1.25 -8.21
C SER A 62 -8.36 -0.01 -7.75
N HIS A 63 -9.52 -0.18 -7.13
CA HIS A 63 -10.35 0.91 -6.63
C HIS A 63 -10.82 0.60 -5.21
N ALA A 64 -10.81 1.62 -4.35
CA ALA A 64 -11.42 1.57 -3.03
C ALA A 64 -12.19 2.87 -2.85
N TRP A 65 -13.44 2.70 -2.44
CA TRP A 65 -14.11 3.69 -1.63
C TRP A 65 -13.60 3.52 -0.21
N HIS A 66 -13.08 4.61 0.31
CA HIS A 66 -12.60 4.71 1.67
C HIS A 66 -13.57 5.63 2.44
N VAL A 67 -13.23 5.89 3.69
CA VAL A 67 -14.13 6.56 4.63
C VAL A 67 -14.30 8.02 4.23
N GLN A 68 -15.46 8.64 4.49
CA GLN A 68 -15.74 10.07 4.22
C GLN A 68 -15.56 10.47 2.75
N ASP A 69 -16.13 9.70 1.82
CA ASP A 69 -16.08 9.95 0.36
C ASP A 69 -14.65 10.00 -0.25
N THR A 70 -13.64 9.61 0.52
CA THR A 70 -12.28 9.50 0.01
C THR A 70 -12.17 8.26 -0.88
N ALA A 71 -11.37 8.34 -1.92
CA ALA A 71 -11.20 7.24 -2.85
C ALA A 71 -9.76 7.16 -3.35
N VAL A 72 -9.28 5.93 -3.55
CA VAL A 72 -7.99 5.70 -4.19
C VAL A 72 -8.15 4.76 -5.37
N SER A 73 -7.69 5.21 -6.54
CA SER A 73 -7.73 4.49 -7.79
C SER A 73 -6.31 4.25 -8.28
N GLN A 74 -6.03 3.03 -8.71
CA GLN A 74 -4.71 2.64 -9.17
C GLN A 74 -4.80 1.85 -10.46
N ALA A 75 -3.81 2.05 -11.32
CA ALA A 75 -3.60 1.27 -12.51
C ALA A 75 -2.14 0.86 -12.60
N GLY A 76 -1.88 -0.33 -13.13
CA GLY A 76 -0.55 -0.87 -13.33
C GLY A 76 -0.48 -1.62 -14.65
N PHE A 77 0.58 -1.38 -15.40
CA PHE A 77 0.95 -2.18 -16.55
C PHE A 77 2.34 -2.76 -16.32
N MET A 78 2.49 -4.06 -16.53
CA MET A 78 3.75 -4.75 -16.40
C MET A 78 4.05 -5.54 -17.67
N ARG A 79 5.24 -5.36 -18.20
CA ARG A 79 5.88 -6.21 -19.21
C ARG A 79 7.33 -6.38 -18.79
N ARG A 80 7.62 -7.49 -18.11
CA ARG A 80 8.95 -7.72 -17.53
C ARG A 80 10.06 -7.53 -18.58
N PRO A 81 11.17 -6.85 -18.21
CA PRO A 81 11.52 -6.37 -16.88
C PRO A 81 10.98 -4.97 -16.53
N TYR A 82 10.03 -4.42 -17.28
CA TYR A 82 9.52 -3.05 -17.09
C TYR A 82 8.09 -3.04 -16.53
N ALA A 83 7.75 -1.96 -15.83
CA ALA A 83 6.38 -1.66 -15.46
C ALA A 83 6.13 -0.16 -15.34
N ALA A 84 4.86 0.23 -15.44
CA ALA A 84 4.38 1.57 -15.17
C ALA A 84 3.20 1.49 -14.21
N SER A 85 3.07 2.47 -13.32
CA SER A 85 1.97 2.56 -12.37
C SER A 85 1.44 3.97 -12.25
N LEU A 86 0.16 4.07 -11.94
CA LEU A 86 -0.55 5.30 -11.64
C LEU A 86 -1.34 5.10 -10.35
N THR A 87 -1.19 6.01 -9.39
CA THR A 87 -2.03 6.10 -8.20
C THR A 87 -2.69 7.47 -8.20
N TYR A 88 -4.00 7.49 -8.05
CA TYR A 88 -4.81 8.69 -7.91
C TYR A 88 -5.58 8.63 -6.61
N PHE A 89 -5.50 9.68 -5.81
CA PHE A 89 -6.23 9.85 -4.57
C PHE A 89 -7.14 11.07 -4.67
N SER A 90 -8.35 10.94 -4.15
CA SER A 90 -9.32 12.03 -4.02
C SER A 90 -9.83 12.07 -2.60
N ALA A 91 -9.76 13.23 -1.96
CA ALA A 91 -10.27 13.44 -0.60
C ALA A 91 -11.79 13.69 -0.55
N GLY A 92 -12.54 13.30 -1.60
CA GLY A 92 -13.95 13.65 -1.73
C GLY A 92 -14.19 15.16 -1.86
N GLU A 93 -15.40 15.58 -1.50
CA GLU A 93 -15.82 16.97 -1.44
C GLU A 93 -15.72 17.45 0.02
N LEU A 94 -14.88 18.47 0.25
CA LEU A 94 -14.60 19.03 1.56
C LEU A 94 -15.32 20.38 1.69
N GLU A 95 -16.01 20.59 2.81
CA GLU A 95 -16.63 21.88 3.13
C GLU A 95 -15.56 22.90 3.52
N GLY A 96 -15.43 23.99 2.77
CA GLY A 96 -14.54 25.09 3.11
C GLY A 96 -15.16 26.00 4.16
N ARG A 97 -14.38 26.38 5.17
CA ARG A 97 -14.76 27.37 6.19
C ARG A 97 -13.66 28.42 6.37
N ASP A 98 -14.05 29.67 6.66
CA ASP A 98 -13.12 30.73 7.05
C ASP A 98 -12.75 30.63 8.55
N ALA A 99 -11.89 31.55 9.02
CA ALA A 99 -11.49 31.62 10.42
C ALA A 99 -12.64 31.94 11.40
N ALA A 100 -13.76 32.48 10.89
CA ALA A 100 -14.98 32.73 11.65
C ALA A 100 -16.01 31.59 11.52
N ALA A 101 -15.59 30.44 10.96
CA ALA A 101 -16.40 29.25 10.69
C ALA A 101 -17.53 29.43 9.66
N ASN A 102 -17.55 30.52 8.89
CA ASN A 102 -18.52 30.70 7.82
C ASN A 102 -18.16 29.83 6.60
N PRO A 103 -19.13 29.24 5.89
CA PRO A 103 -18.88 28.48 4.67
C PRO A 103 -18.25 29.35 3.57
N THR A 104 -17.18 28.88 2.95
CA THR A 104 -16.44 29.57 1.87
C THR A 104 -16.52 28.86 0.51
N GLY A 105 -17.33 27.79 0.44
CA GLY A 105 -17.51 26.93 -0.73
C GLY A 105 -16.75 25.61 -0.61
N ASN A 106 -17.25 24.60 -1.32
CA ASN A 106 -16.65 23.26 -1.29
C ASN A 106 -15.38 23.21 -2.13
N PHE A 107 -14.42 22.39 -1.71
CA PHE A 107 -13.19 22.13 -2.45
C PHE A 107 -12.80 20.66 -2.35
N THR A 108 -11.78 20.26 -3.11
CA THR A 108 -11.27 18.88 -3.08
C THR A 108 -9.75 18.89 -3.03
N ALA A 109 -9.18 17.87 -2.39
CA ALA A 109 -7.75 17.58 -2.43
C ALA A 109 -7.52 16.35 -3.31
N ARG A 110 -6.56 16.45 -4.24
CA ARG A 110 -6.25 15.39 -5.19
C ARG A 110 -4.74 15.18 -5.24
N ASP A 111 -4.35 13.91 -5.18
CA ASP A 111 -2.97 13.52 -5.32
C ASP A 111 -2.81 12.51 -6.46
N LEU A 112 -1.67 12.59 -7.15
CA LEU A 112 -1.30 11.71 -8.24
C LEU A 112 0.14 11.25 -8.06
N ALA A 113 0.40 9.95 -8.21
CA ALA A 113 1.74 9.41 -8.35
C ALA A 113 1.83 8.58 -9.62
N PHE A 114 2.79 8.93 -10.48
CA PHE A 114 3.16 8.13 -11.64
C PHE A 114 4.51 7.48 -11.38
N GLY A 115 4.61 6.17 -11.61
CA GLY A 115 5.81 5.37 -11.40
C GLY A 115 6.27 4.66 -12.67
N LEU A 116 7.57 4.65 -12.92
CA LEU A 116 8.22 3.78 -13.92
C LEU A 116 9.25 2.90 -13.24
N SER A 117 9.17 1.60 -13.50
CA SER A 117 9.95 0.59 -12.80
C SER A 117 10.73 -0.31 -13.75
N ARG A 118 11.89 -0.77 -13.30
CA ARG A 118 12.73 -1.75 -14.01
C ARG A 118 13.30 -2.78 -13.03
N GLY A 119 13.18 -4.05 -13.38
CA GLY A 119 13.84 -5.18 -12.73
C GLY A 119 15.20 -5.50 -13.37
N LEU A 120 16.14 -5.95 -12.55
CA LEU A 120 17.49 -6.38 -12.95
C LEU A 120 17.79 -7.72 -12.30
N LEU A 121 18.32 -8.66 -13.07
CA LEU A 121 18.78 -9.95 -12.55
C LEU A 121 20.31 -9.89 -12.42
N LEU A 122 20.80 -10.02 -11.19
CA LEU A 122 22.21 -9.97 -10.81
C LEU A 122 22.63 -11.38 -10.34
N GLY A 123 22.85 -12.29 -11.30
CA GLY A 123 23.03 -13.70 -11.02
C GLY A 123 21.73 -14.32 -10.47
N GLY A 124 21.76 -14.85 -9.24
CA GLY A 124 20.56 -15.36 -8.56
C GLY A 124 19.74 -14.29 -7.82
N LEU A 125 20.30 -13.09 -7.63
CA LEU A 125 19.65 -12.00 -6.91
C LEU A 125 18.82 -11.13 -7.86
N GLN A 126 17.58 -10.87 -7.51
CA GLN A 126 16.71 -9.94 -8.22
C GLN A 126 16.82 -8.57 -7.56
N ALA A 127 17.01 -7.55 -8.37
CA ALA A 127 17.00 -6.16 -7.95
C ALA A 127 15.94 -5.40 -8.76
N GLY A 128 15.46 -4.29 -8.24
CA GLY A 128 14.53 -3.43 -8.95
C GLY A 128 14.61 -1.99 -8.50
N VAL A 129 14.26 -1.10 -9.41
CA VAL A 129 14.20 0.34 -9.17
C VAL A 129 12.89 0.90 -9.72
N THR A 130 12.31 1.87 -9.02
CA THR A 130 11.19 2.67 -9.49
C THR A 130 11.55 4.15 -9.39
N GLY A 131 11.29 4.94 -10.42
CA GLY A 131 11.25 6.41 -10.32
C GLY A 131 9.79 6.87 -10.27
N LYS A 132 9.48 7.80 -9.37
CA LYS A 132 8.13 8.35 -9.17
C LYS A 132 8.10 9.87 -9.33
N VAL A 133 7.06 10.36 -9.98
CA VAL A 133 6.66 11.77 -9.96
C VAL A 133 5.34 11.86 -9.19
N ILE A 134 5.33 12.68 -8.16
CA ILE A 134 4.19 12.84 -7.25
C ILE A 134 3.72 14.28 -7.37
N SER A 135 2.43 14.47 -7.62
CA SER A 135 1.78 15.78 -7.67
C SER A 135 0.64 15.80 -6.66
N GLN A 136 0.60 16.84 -5.86
CA GLN A 136 -0.45 17.07 -4.87
C GLN A 136 -1.10 18.42 -5.14
N LYS A 137 -2.43 18.49 -5.11
CA LYS A 137 -3.17 19.72 -5.31
C LYS A 137 -4.27 19.86 -4.27
N ILE A 138 -4.28 20.98 -3.57
CA ILE A 138 -5.29 21.35 -2.58
C ILE A 138 -5.74 22.77 -2.91
N LYS A 139 -7.02 22.93 -3.28
CA LYS A 139 -7.58 24.21 -3.75
C LYS A 139 -6.74 24.80 -4.90
N SER A 140 -6.10 25.96 -4.68
CA SER A 140 -5.25 26.66 -5.65
C SER A 140 -3.76 26.37 -5.48
N SER A 141 -3.35 25.70 -4.40
CA SER A 141 -1.95 25.37 -4.12
C SER A 141 -1.63 23.97 -4.64
N GLY A 142 -0.44 23.83 -5.22
CA GLY A 142 0.03 22.56 -5.76
C GLY A 142 1.51 22.38 -5.52
N ALA A 143 1.92 21.13 -5.32
CA ALA A 143 3.30 20.75 -5.09
C ALA A 143 3.65 19.52 -5.94
N THR A 144 4.90 19.47 -6.39
CA THR A 144 5.46 18.31 -7.10
C THR A 144 6.70 17.84 -6.37
N SER A 145 6.83 16.52 -6.22
CA SER A 145 7.98 15.87 -5.63
C SER A 145 8.39 14.65 -6.45
N PHE A 146 9.63 14.22 -6.26
CA PHE A 146 10.20 13.05 -6.91
C PHE A 146 10.61 12.03 -5.85
N ALA A 147 10.42 10.76 -6.16
CA ALA A 147 10.85 9.67 -5.28
C ALA A 147 11.46 8.52 -6.08
N ALA A 148 12.24 7.70 -5.40
CA ALA A 148 12.76 6.46 -5.89
C ALA A 148 12.41 5.32 -4.92
N ASP A 149 12.15 4.15 -5.48
CA ASP A 149 12.09 2.91 -4.73
C ASP A 149 13.22 1.99 -5.17
N LEU A 150 13.77 1.24 -4.23
CA LEU A 150 14.79 0.22 -4.45
C LEU A 150 14.31 -1.09 -3.86
N GLY A 151 14.47 -2.18 -4.60
CA GLY A 151 14.04 -3.51 -4.20
C GLY A 151 15.14 -4.54 -4.39
N LEU A 152 15.19 -5.50 -3.48
CA LEU A 152 15.96 -6.72 -3.57
C LEU A 152 15.05 -7.92 -3.29
N LEU A 153 15.26 -9.01 -4.00
CA LEU A 153 14.48 -10.23 -3.87
C LEU A 153 15.33 -11.44 -4.23
N TYR A 154 15.38 -12.41 -3.34
CA TYR A 154 16.07 -13.67 -3.56
C TYR A 154 15.07 -14.81 -3.44
N ARG A 155 15.00 -15.65 -4.47
CA ARG A 155 14.16 -16.86 -4.49
C ARG A 155 15.09 -18.06 -4.47
N PHE A 156 14.99 -18.87 -3.43
CA PHE A 156 15.87 -20.01 -3.21
C PHE A 156 15.47 -21.15 -4.15
N GLU A 157 16.30 -21.42 -5.15
CA GLU A 157 16.01 -22.42 -6.18
C GLU A 157 15.81 -23.82 -5.57
N GLY A 158 14.79 -24.56 -6.06
CA GLY A 158 14.44 -25.88 -5.53
C GLY A 158 13.71 -25.86 -4.19
N THR A 159 13.39 -24.69 -3.63
CA THR A 159 12.65 -24.55 -2.36
C THR A 159 11.43 -23.63 -2.54
N PRO A 160 10.45 -23.68 -1.61
CA PRO A 160 9.32 -22.75 -1.63
C PRO A 160 9.68 -21.34 -1.12
N TYR A 161 10.92 -21.12 -0.67
CA TYR A 161 11.27 -19.95 0.12
C TYR A 161 11.78 -18.77 -0.71
N SER A 162 11.47 -17.57 -0.23
CA SER A 162 11.99 -16.31 -0.76
C SER A 162 12.16 -15.29 0.35
N VAL A 163 13.11 -14.39 0.16
CA VAL A 163 13.36 -13.24 1.05
C VAL A 163 13.49 -11.98 0.21
N GLY A 164 12.98 -10.86 0.72
CA GLY A 164 13.03 -9.58 0.02
C GLY A 164 13.25 -8.42 0.97
N ALA A 165 13.77 -7.33 0.42
CA ALA A 165 13.85 -6.04 1.10
C ALA A 165 13.51 -4.94 0.10
N ALA A 166 12.86 -3.88 0.56
CA ALA A 166 12.52 -2.73 -0.26
C ALA A 166 12.65 -1.43 0.53
N LEU A 167 13.29 -0.44 -0.05
CA LEU A 167 13.29 0.95 0.40
C LEU A 167 12.34 1.73 -0.50
N LEU A 168 11.25 2.25 0.06
CA LEU A 168 10.15 2.85 -0.68
C LEU A 168 10.08 4.35 -0.38
N ASN A 169 9.77 5.14 -1.42
CA ASN A 169 9.54 6.58 -1.36
C ASN A 169 10.74 7.43 -0.90
N PHE A 170 11.97 7.00 -1.20
CA PHE A 170 13.16 7.82 -0.95
C PHE A 170 13.22 8.98 -1.94
N GLY A 171 13.05 10.22 -1.47
CA GLY A 171 12.83 11.32 -2.39
C GLY A 171 12.92 12.72 -1.80
N THR A 172 12.54 13.69 -2.64
CA THR A 172 12.53 15.12 -2.30
C THR A 172 11.39 15.44 -1.33
N ARG A 173 11.56 16.49 -0.50
CA ARG A 173 10.47 17.02 0.32
C ARG A 173 9.41 17.68 -0.55
N VAL A 174 8.15 17.59 -0.13
CA VAL A 174 7.02 18.32 -0.72
C VAL A 174 6.99 19.72 -0.11
N LYS A 175 7.03 20.76 -0.94
CA LYS A 175 6.97 22.14 -0.49
C LYS A 175 5.57 22.71 -0.73
N PHE A 176 4.88 23.10 0.34
CA PHE A 176 3.64 23.85 0.27
C PHE A 176 3.89 25.25 0.82
N GLU A 177 3.79 26.26 -0.04
CA GLU A 177 4.07 27.65 0.32
C GLU A 177 5.46 27.80 0.96
N GLU A 178 5.55 28.02 2.27
CA GLU A 178 6.81 28.18 3.00
C GLU A 178 7.29 26.90 3.72
N GLU A 179 6.41 25.92 3.91
CA GLU A 179 6.70 24.71 4.67
C GLU A 179 7.13 23.54 3.78
N SER A 180 8.00 22.67 4.32
CA SER A 180 8.48 21.48 3.61
C SER A 180 8.27 20.21 4.43
N PHE A 181 7.67 19.20 3.80
CA PHE A 181 7.30 17.94 4.42
C PHE A 181 8.04 16.78 3.75
N PRO A 182 8.57 15.80 4.50
CA PRO A 182 9.18 14.62 3.91
C PRO A 182 8.13 13.76 3.19
N LEU A 183 8.58 12.92 2.27
CA LEU A 183 7.78 11.81 1.76
C LEU A 183 7.77 10.66 2.79
N PRO A 184 6.75 9.77 2.77
CA PRO A 184 6.65 8.68 3.74
C PRO A 184 7.64 7.57 3.39
N LEU A 185 8.90 7.77 3.76
CA LEU A 185 9.99 6.83 3.54
C LEU A 185 9.73 5.56 4.37
N LYS A 186 9.95 4.41 3.76
CA LYS A 186 9.70 3.14 4.44
C LYS A 186 10.69 2.07 4.01
N LEU A 187 11.25 1.38 4.99
CA LEU A 187 11.98 0.13 4.77
C LEU A 187 11.02 -1.04 5.02
N LYS A 188 10.95 -1.99 4.09
CA LYS A 188 10.28 -3.27 4.27
C LYS A 188 11.27 -4.40 4.11
N MET A 189 11.12 -5.42 4.94
CA MET A 189 11.88 -6.67 4.86
C MET A 189 10.88 -7.81 4.98
N GLY A 190 11.00 -8.84 4.15
CA GLY A 190 10.00 -9.90 4.12
C GLY A 190 10.57 -11.27 3.81
N ALA A 191 9.82 -12.29 4.19
CA ALA A 191 10.04 -13.67 3.82
C ALA A 191 8.71 -14.29 3.38
N ALA A 192 8.76 -15.19 2.41
CA ALA A 192 7.58 -15.91 1.94
C ALA A 192 7.91 -17.37 1.62
N ALA A 193 6.91 -18.23 1.78
CA ALA A 193 6.97 -19.66 1.50
C ALA A 193 5.75 -20.08 0.65
N ALA A 194 5.98 -20.45 -0.60
CA ALA A 194 4.97 -20.94 -1.54
C ALA A 194 4.92 -22.48 -1.54
N PHE A 195 4.19 -23.06 -0.61
CA PHE A 195 3.99 -24.50 -0.50
C PHE A 195 3.03 -25.01 -1.57
N SER A 196 3.60 -25.68 -2.58
CA SER A 196 2.85 -26.09 -3.77
C SER A 196 2.24 -24.87 -4.48
N SER A 197 1.42 -25.10 -5.51
CA SER A 197 0.64 -24.04 -6.15
C SER A 197 -0.58 -23.61 -5.31
N ARG A 198 -0.75 -24.16 -4.09
CA ARG A 198 -1.97 -24.04 -3.29
C ARG A 198 -1.85 -23.14 -2.07
N LEU A 199 -0.71 -23.07 -1.40
CA LEU A 199 -0.59 -22.32 -0.15
C LEU A 199 0.63 -21.39 -0.21
N LEU A 200 0.42 -20.11 0.01
CA LEU A 200 1.45 -19.11 0.15
C LEU A 200 1.36 -18.48 1.53
N LEU A 201 2.46 -18.49 2.27
CA LEU A 201 2.60 -17.77 3.54
C LEU A 201 3.63 -16.66 3.39
N ALA A 202 3.40 -15.52 4.01
CA ALA A 202 4.30 -14.38 3.97
C ALA A 202 4.35 -13.65 5.32
N VAL A 203 5.51 -13.10 5.63
CA VAL A 203 5.73 -12.20 6.76
C VAL A 203 6.57 -11.02 6.31
N ASP A 204 6.16 -9.82 6.67
CA ASP A 204 6.93 -8.59 6.43
C ASP A 204 7.13 -7.82 7.75
N ALA A 205 8.33 -7.28 7.95
CA ALA A 205 8.59 -6.18 8.87
C ALA A 205 8.51 -4.86 8.09
N GLU A 206 7.76 -3.91 8.62
CA GLU A 206 7.55 -2.57 8.07
C GLU A 206 8.11 -1.53 9.04
N LEU A 207 9.09 -0.76 8.57
CA LEU A 207 9.84 0.23 9.33
C LEU A 207 9.71 1.59 8.63
N PRO A 208 8.65 2.36 8.90
CA PRO A 208 8.51 3.71 8.38
C PRO A 208 9.46 4.70 9.08
N ASP A 209 9.82 5.78 8.40
CA ASP A 209 10.57 6.90 9.00
C ASP A 209 9.72 7.71 9.99
N TYR A 210 8.41 7.75 9.75
CA TYR A 210 7.41 8.37 10.61
C TYR A 210 6.29 7.39 10.96
N GLY A 211 5.99 7.28 12.25
CA GLY A 211 5.00 6.34 12.78
C GLY A 211 5.64 5.09 13.38
N GLN A 212 4.82 4.07 13.64
CA GLN A 212 5.26 2.88 14.35
C GLN A 212 5.60 1.73 13.41
N ALA A 213 6.66 1.02 13.76
CA ALA A 213 7.01 -0.24 13.13
C ALA A 213 5.87 -1.27 13.28
N ALA A 214 5.69 -2.10 12.25
CA ALA A 214 4.68 -3.15 12.27
C ALA A 214 5.21 -4.44 11.64
N ALA A 215 4.86 -5.58 12.23
CA ALA A 215 4.91 -6.86 11.55
C ALA A 215 3.59 -7.09 10.79
N ARG A 216 3.69 -7.75 9.64
CA ARG A 216 2.56 -8.14 8.80
C ARG A 216 2.66 -9.62 8.51
N LEU A 217 1.54 -10.32 8.62
CA LEU A 217 1.39 -11.73 8.30
C LEU A 217 0.39 -11.84 7.16
N GLY A 218 0.66 -12.73 6.21
CA GLY A 218 -0.20 -12.97 5.07
C GLY A 218 -0.29 -14.45 4.73
N ALA A 219 -1.47 -14.89 4.35
CA ALA A 219 -1.73 -16.23 3.83
C ALA A 219 -2.62 -16.15 2.60
N GLU A 220 -2.32 -16.95 1.58
CA GLU A 220 -3.14 -17.14 0.39
C GLU A 220 -3.31 -18.63 0.11
N TYR A 221 -4.55 -19.07 -0.05
CA TYR A 221 -4.93 -20.45 -0.34
C TYR A 221 -5.69 -20.53 -1.67
N ARG A 222 -5.13 -21.28 -2.64
CA ARG A 222 -5.66 -21.52 -3.99
C ARG A 222 -6.03 -22.99 -4.22
N GLY A 223 -6.49 -23.68 -3.18
CA GLY A 223 -6.89 -25.09 -3.29
C GLY A 223 -8.26 -25.32 -3.94
N LEU A 224 -9.04 -24.25 -4.12
CA LEU A 224 -10.35 -24.26 -4.76
C LEU A 224 -10.18 -23.82 -6.22
N GLU A 225 -10.82 -24.54 -7.15
CA GLU A 225 -10.72 -24.23 -8.57
C GLU A 225 -11.29 -22.83 -8.85
N GLY A 226 -10.45 -21.96 -9.42
CA GLY A 226 -10.80 -20.58 -9.75
C GLY A 226 -10.98 -19.65 -8.54
N ILE A 227 -10.76 -20.09 -7.29
CA ILE A 227 -10.95 -19.28 -6.08
C ILE A 227 -9.67 -19.24 -5.25
N ALA A 228 -9.27 -18.03 -4.86
CA ALA A 228 -8.19 -17.76 -3.91
C ALA A 228 -8.76 -17.14 -2.62
N LEU A 229 -8.50 -17.75 -1.48
CA LEU A 229 -8.85 -17.19 -0.16
C LEU A 229 -7.60 -16.56 0.46
N ARG A 230 -7.75 -15.38 1.06
CA ARG A 230 -6.63 -14.61 1.62
C ARG A 230 -6.96 -14.09 2.99
N PHE A 231 -5.96 -14.14 3.86
CA PHE A 231 -6.03 -13.61 5.21
C PHE A 231 -4.73 -12.86 5.52
N GLY A 232 -4.85 -11.78 6.26
CA GLY A 232 -3.71 -11.01 6.71
C GLY A 232 -3.91 -10.40 8.08
N TYR A 233 -2.79 -10.07 8.71
CA TYR A 233 -2.77 -9.39 9.99
C TYR A 233 -1.61 -8.39 10.05
N ARG A 234 -1.87 -7.18 10.56
CA ARG A 234 -0.88 -6.15 10.85
C ARG A 234 -0.86 -5.88 12.35
N THR A 235 0.31 -5.95 12.95
CA THR A 235 0.49 -5.55 14.35
C THR A 235 0.35 -4.04 14.49
N ALA A 236 -0.28 -3.61 15.57
CA ALA A 236 -0.31 -2.21 16.00
C ALA A 236 -0.13 -2.16 17.52
N SER A 237 0.50 -1.10 18.04
CA SER A 237 0.58 -0.90 19.48
C SER A 237 -0.80 -0.70 20.09
N SER A 238 -0.90 -0.90 21.41
CA SER A 238 -2.15 -0.63 22.13
C SER A 238 -2.57 0.84 21.99
N ALA A 239 -1.63 1.78 22.08
CA ALA A 239 -1.92 3.20 21.90
C ALA A 239 -2.50 3.52 20.49
N GLN A 240 -1.93 2.94 19.44
CA GLN A 240 -2.45 3.13 18.08
C GLN A 240 -3.83 2.47 17.91
N ARG A 241 -4.02 1.28 18.47
CA ARG A 241 -5.31 0.58 18.44
C ARG A 241 -6.39 1.35 19.19
N ASP A 242 -6.10 1.83 20.39
CA ASP A 242 -7.06 2.56 21.21
C ASP A 242 -7.44 3.90 20.58
N ALA A 243 -6.49 4.58 19.92
CA ALA A 243 -6.75 5.79 19.17
C ALA A 243 -7.67 5.56 17.96
N ILE A 244 -7.46 4.47 17.20
CA ILE A 244 -8.24 4.15 16.00
C ILE A 244 -9.62 3.56 16.34
N LEU A 245 -9.72 2.84 17.45
CA LEU A 245 -10.97 2.26 17.93
C LEU A 245 -11.80 3.24 18.78
N GLY A 246 -11.40 4.51 18.90
CA GLY A 246 -12.14 5.52 19.66
C GLY A 246 -12.21 5.28 21.17
N ARG A 247 -11.45 4.32 21.70
CA ARG A 247 -11.54 3.90 23.12
C ARG A 247 -11.13 5.00 24.09
N GLY A 248 -10.24 5.88 23.66
CA GLY A 248 -9.84 7.07 24.43
C GLY A 248 -10.94 8.13 24.56
N PHE A 249 -11.96 8.10 23.69
CA PHE A 249 -13.10 9.02 23.69
C PHE A 249 -14.38 8.40 24.30
N GLY A 250 -14.28 7.18 24.85
CA GLY A 250 -15.40 6.44 25.43
C GLY A 250 -16.25 5.70 24.40
N ASP A 251 -15.80 5.61 23.15
CA ASP A 251 -16.55 4.95 22.08
C ASP A 251 -16.29 3.43 22.02
N SER A 252 -17.29 2.70 21.54
CA SER A 252 -17.31 1.23 21.52
C SER A 252 -17.55 0.71 20.11
N VAL A 253 -16.47 0.61 19.31
CA VAL A 253 -16.55 -0.03 17.99
C VAL A 253 -16.80 -1.53 18.17
N THR A 254 -17.83 -2.07 17.49
CA THR A 254 -18.20 -3.49 17.55
C THR A 254 -18.19 -4.11 16.15
N GLY A 255 -18.30 -5.45 16.07
CA GLY A 255 -18.36 -6.17 14.80
C GLY A 255 -17.03 -6.19 14.04
N VAL A 256 -17.11 -6.16 12.71
CA VAL A 256 -15.95 -6.24 11.81
C VAL A 256 -15.00 -5.06 12.00
N ASP A 257 -15.54 -3.87 12.27
CA ASP A 257 -14.77 -2.65 12.42
C ASP A 257 -13.83 -2.68 13.64
N ALA A 258 -14.19 -3.44 14.68
CA ALA A 258 -13.35 -3.68 15.86
C ALA A 258 -12.11 -4.55 15.56
N MET A 259 -12.09 -5.24 14.42
CA MET A 259 -10.98 -6.11 14.00
C MET A 259 -9.85 -5.32 13.31
N TYR A 260 -9.52 -4.14 13.85
CA TYR A 260 -8.43 -3.33 13.31
C TYR A 260 -7.12 -4.13 13.22
N GLY A 261 -6.50 -4.09 12.04
CA GLY A 261 -5.29 -4.83 11.72
C GLY A 261 -5.54 -6.20 11.09
N PHE A 262 -6.77 -6.72 11.05
CA PHE A 262 -7.10 -7.90 10.27
C PHE A 262 -7.42 -7.55 8.82
N PHE A 263 -7.13 -8.45 7.91
CA PHE A 263 -7.39 -8.32 6.48
C PHE A 263 -7.96 -9.63 5.97
N ALA A 264 -8.97 -9.54 5.12
CA ALA A 264 -9.54 -10.70 4.45
C ALA A 264 -9.68 -10.39 2.96
N GLY A 265 -9.50 -11.39 2.11
CA GLY A 265 -9.71 -11.23 0.69
C GLY A 265 -10.14 -12.50 -0.01
N VAL A 266 -10.82 -12.32 -1.14
CA VAL A 266 -11.20 -13.39 -2.06
C VAL A 266 -10.78 -13.00 -3.47
N GLY A 267 -10.27 -13.95 -4.24
CA GLY A 267 -9.91 -13.78 -5.63
C GLY A 267 -10.62 -14.81 -6.49
N PHE A 268 -11.05 -14.40 -7.67
CA PHE A 268 -11.60 -15.26 -8.70
C PHE A 268 -10.66 -15.22 -9.91
N GLU A 269 -10.13 -16.37 -10.31
CA GLU A 269 -9.20 -16.50 -11.44
C GLU A 269 -9.84 -17.35 -12.53
N TYR A 270 -10.00 -16.79 -13.73
CA TYR A 270 -10.53 -17.51 -14.89
C TYR A 270 -9.85 -17.06 -16.18
N SER A 271 -9.21 -17.99 -16.89
CA SER A 271 -8.65 -17.77 -18.24
C SER A 271 -7.78 -16.50 -18.38
N GLY A 272 -6.92 -16.22 -17.40
CA GLY A 272 -6.04 -15.05 -17.39
C GLY A 272 -6.65 -13.76 -16.82
N PHE A 273 -7.95 -13.74 -16.54
CA PHE A 273 -8.61 -12.68 -15.79
C PHE A 273 -8.55 -12.97 -14.29
N ASN A 274 -8.34 -11.93 -13.49
CA ASN A 274 -8.49 -11.99 -12.05
C ASN A 274 -9.39 -10.87 -11.54
N LEU A 275 -10.33 -11.23 -10.67
CA LEU A 275 -11.15 -10.29 -9.89
C LEU A 275 -10.88 -10.54 -8.41
N ASP A 276 -10.35 -9.54 -7.73
CA ASP A 276 -9.97 -9.63 -6.33
C ASP A 276 -10.76 -8.63 -5.49
N TYR A 277 -11.18 -9.06 -4.31
CA TYR A 277 -11.81 -8.23 -3.29
C TYR A 277 -11.04 -8.35 -1.98
N ALA A 278 -10.89 -7.24 -1.26
CA ALA A 278 -10.36 -7.23 0.10
C ALA A 278 -11.16 -6.31 1.02
N LEU A 279 -11.30 -6.75 2.27
CA LEU A 279 -11.95 -6.05 3.35
C LEU A 279 -10.90 -5.60 4.37
N LEU A 280 -10.91 -4.31 4.68
CA LEU A 280 -9.97 -3.65 5.57
C LEU A 280 -10.74 -2.90 6.67
N PRO A 281 -10.80 -3.41 7.90
CA PRO A 281 -11.38 -2.70 9.03
C PRO A 281 -10.48 -1.53 9.48
N TYR A 282 -11.06 -0.33 9.60
CA TYR A 282 -10.40 0.90 10.04
C TYR A 282 -10.92 1.42 11.39
N GLY A 283 -11.57 0.58 12.19
CA GLY A 283 -12.06 0.98 13.51
C GLY A 283 -13.24 1.92 13.41
N ASP A 284 -13.19 3.03 14.14
CA ASP A 284 -14.28 4.00 14.24
C ASP A 284 -14.58 4.71 12.90
N LEU A 285 -13.61 4.70 11.99
CA LEU A 285 -13.78 5.17 10.62
C LEU A 285 -14.66 4.22 9.78
N GLY A 286 -14.94 3.00 10.26
CA GLY A 286 -15.65 1.95 9.53
C GLY A 286 -14.69 1.02 8.78
N SER A 287 -15.13 0.45 7.66
CA SER A 287 -14.34 -0.48 6.85
C SER A 287 -14.18 0.02 5.41
N ALA A 288 -13.03 -0.28 4.82
CA ALA A 288 -12.78 -0.03 3.40
C ALA A 288 -12.90 -1.32 2.61
N HIS A 289 -13.45 -1.18 1.41
CA HIS A 289 -13.67 -2.24 0.46
C HIS A 289 -12.79 -2.01 -0.76
N ARG A 290 -11.85 -2.92 -1.01
CA ARG A 290 -10.96 -2.86 -2.16
C ARG A 290 -11.43 -3.83 -3.23
N PHE A 291 -11.64 -3.33 -4.43
CA PHE A 291 -11.87 -4.13 -5.62
C PHE A 291 -10.67 -4.02 -6.54
N SER A 292 -10.28 -5.11 -7.18
CA SER A 292 -9.22 -5.10 -8.18
C SER A 292 -9.55 -6.05 -9.31
N PHE A 293 -9.22 -5.61 -10.51
CA PHE A 293 -9.35 -6.37 -11.73
C PHE A 293 -8.00 -6.44 -12.39
N GLY A 294 -7.64 -7.60 -12.94
CA GLY A 294 -6.45 -7.74 -13.75
C GLY A 294 -6.61 -8.73 -14.89
N VAL A 295 -5.69 -8.60 -15.84
CA VAL A 295 -5.63 -9.42 -17.05
C VAL A 295 -4.18 -9.78 -17.31
N ARG A 296 -3.91 -11.06 -17.55
CA ARG A 296 -2.61 -11.59 -17.98
C ARG A 296 -2.73 -12.10 -19.41
N PHE A 297 -1.85 -11.64 -20.31
CA PHE A 297 -1.89 -11.95 -21.74
C PHE A 297 -0.50 -11.87 -22.41
#